data_AF-A0A5C5XZ12-F1
#
_entry.id   AF-A0A5C5XZ12-F1
#
_cell.length_a   1.000
_cell.length_b   1.000
_cell.length_c   1.000
_cell.angle_alpha   90.00
_cell.angle_beta   90.00
_cell.angle_gamma   90.00
#
_symmetry.space_group_name_H-M   'P 1'
#
loop_
_entity.id
_entity.type
_entity.pdbx_description
1 polymer ?
#
loop_
_entity_poly.entity_id
_entity_poly.type
_entity_poly.pdbx_seq_one_letter_code
_entity_poly.pdbx_strand_id
1 'polypeptide(L)'
;MRSHASYRNRGFSLIELLAVVVIIGIIAAIIVPRVSVSANAAKEKTQAHHIGHLNHLVEIYFTQQGSWPAALTDLDPQYLPEGVPTPPMGGSYTLDATTHRVGHTP
;
A
#
# COMPACT_ATOMS: atom_id res chain seq x y z
N MET A 1 -66.20 -17.70 12.75
CA MET A 1 -65.89 -16.41 12.10
C MET A 1 -64.43 -16.09 12.39
N ARG A 2 -63.54 -16.21 11.40
CA ARG A 2 -62.11 -15.87 11.56
C ARG A 2 -61.87 -14.50 10.94
N SER A 3 -61.60 -13.48 11.73
CA SER A 3 -61.21 -12.18 11.19
C SER A 3 -59.77 -12.24 10.73
N HIS A 4 -59.54 -12.03 9.43
CA HIS A 4 -58.22 -11.85 8.87
C HIS A 4 -57.79 -10.41 9.17
N ALA A 5 -56.82 -10.22 10.07
CA ALA A 5 -56.14 -8.95 10.23
C ALA A 5 -55.31 -8.68 8.96
N SER A 6 -55.74 -7.69 8.18
CA SER A 6 -55.03 -7.29 6.96
C SER A 6 -53.81 -6.46 7.36
N TYR A 7 -52.61 -7.02 7.19
CA TYR A 7 -51.35 -6.31 7.40
C TYR A 7 -51.25 -5.19 6.36
N ARG A 8 -51.38 -3.94 6.80
CA ARG A 8 -51.18 -2.76 5.95
C ARG A 8 -49.69 -2.67 5.61
N ASN A 9 -49.32 -3.04 4.40
CA ASN A 9 -47.99 -2.77 3.86
C ASN A 9 -47.79 -1.24 3.83
N ARG A 10 -46.97 -0.71 4.74
CA ARG A 10 -46.55 0.69 4.73
C ARG A 10 -45.49 0.83 3.64
N GLY A 11 -45.79 1.62 2.60
CA GLY A 11 -44.86 1.92 1.53
C GLY A 11 -43.71 2.80 2.02
N PHE A 12 -42.57 2.71 1.36
CA PHE A 12 -41.38 3.53 1.60
C PHE A 12 -41.66 4.99 1.22
N SER A 13 -41.27 5.95 2.06
CA SER A 13 -41.41 7.37 1.73
C SER A 13 -40.22 7.90 0.94
N LEU A 14 -40.47 8.81 -0.01
CA LEU A 14 -39.39 9.49 -0.74
C LEU A 14 -38.46 10.27 0.19
N ILE A 15 -38.98 10.80 1.30
CA ILE A 15 -38.18 11.53 2.29
C ILE A 15 -37.23 10.59 3.07
N GLU A 16 -37.64 9.34 3.29
CA GLU A 16 -36.80 8.33 3.93
C GLU A 16 -35.64 7.95 3.01
N LEU A 17 -35.91 7.77 1.71
CA LEU A 17 -34.84 7.54 0.73
C LEU A 17 -33.88 8.73 0.66
N LEU A 18 -34.42 9.95 0.62
CA LEU A 18 -33.66 11.19 0.53
C LEU A 18 -32.72 11.36 1.72
N ALA A 19 -33.21 11.15 2.94
CA ALA A 19 -32.38 11.25 4.14
C ALA A 19 -31.23 10.22 4.13
N VAL A 20 -31.48 8.99 3.68
CA VAL A 20 -30.47 7.93 3.60
C VAL A 20 -29.36 8.27 2.61
N VAL A 21 -29.70 8.71 1.38
CA VAL A 21 -28.67 9.04 0.37
C VAL A 21 -27.85 10.27 0.78
N VAL A 22 -28.45 11.23 1.50
CA VAL A 22 -27.72 12.37 2.07
C VAL A 22 -26.71 11.91 3.13
N ILE A 23 -27.12 11.04 4.06
CA ILE A 23 -26.22 10.52 5.10
C ILE A 23 -25.07 9.71 4.47
N ILE A 24 -25.37 8.83 3.52
CA ILE A 24 -24.35 8.05 2.79
C ILE A 24 -23.41 8.98 2.03
N GLY A 25 -23.92 10.04 1.38
CA GLY A 25 -23.12 11.04 0.68
C GLY A 25 -22.14 11.77 1.58
N ILE A 26 -22.58 12.20 2.77
CA ILE A 26 -21.73 12.87 3.76
C ILE A 26 -20.61 11.92 4.25
N ILE A 27 -20.97 10.68 4.59
CA ILE A 27 -20.00 9.68 5.05
C ILE A 27 -18.98 9.36 3.95
N ALA A 28 -19.43 9.13 2.72
CA ALA A 28 -18.56 8.82 1.58
C ALA A 28 -17.58 9.97 1.28
N ALA A 29 -18.05 11.22 1.33
CA ALA A 29 -17.22 12.41 1.11
C ALA A 29 -16.05 12.52 2.11
N ILE A 30 -16.23 12.05 3.35
CA ILE A 30 -15.19 12.09 4.39
C ILE A 30 -14.25 10.88 4.28
N ILE A 31 -14.78 9.69 4.01
CA ILE A 31 -13.99 8.44 4.03
C ILE A 31 -13.04 8.34 2.83
N VAL A 32 -13.51 8.64 1.62
CA VAL A 32 -12.73 8.47 0.38
C VAL A 32 -11.37 9.17 0.42
N PRO A 33 -11.26 10.48 0.73
CA PRO A 33 -9.95 11.15 0.76
C PRO A 33 -9.03 10.60 1.84
N ARG A 34 -9.57 10.16 2.99
CA ARG A 34 -8.78 9.61 4.11
C ARG A 34 -8.09 8.30 3.73
N VAL A 35 -8.79 7.41 3.03
CA VAL A 35 -8.24 6.12 2.59
C VAL A 35 -7.14 6.31 1.55
N SER A 36 -7.30 7.26 0.62
CA SER A 36 -6.27 7.55 -0.39
C SER A 36 -4.97 8.08 0.24
N VAL A 37 -5.07 8.99 1.21
CA VAL A 37 -3.90 9.53 1.92
C VAL A 37 -3.21 8.45 2.76
N SER A 38 -3.97 7.62 3.48
CA SER A 38 -3.38 6.55 4.28
C SER A 38 -2.69 5.48 3.43
N ALA A 39 -3.27 5.15 2.26
CA ALA A 39 -2.66 4.23 1.31
C ALA A 39 -1.34 4.78 0.76
N ASN A 40 -1.28 6.06 0.38
CA ASN A 40 -0.04 6.68 -0.11
C ASN A 40 1.04 6.73 0.99
N ALA A 41 0.67 7.12 2.21
CA ALA A 41 1.60 7.10 3.34
C ALA A 41 2.13 5.68 3.66
N ALA A 42 1.29 4.65 3.51
CA ALA A 42 1.72 3.26 3.67
C ALA A 42 2.72 2.84 2.57
N LYS A 43 2.50 3.25 1.32
CA LYS A 43 3.44 3.02 0.21
C LYS A 43 4.78 3.69 0.45
N GLU A 44 4.78 4.97 0.87
CA GLU A 44 6.01 5.70 1.19
C GLU A 44 6.80 5.02 2.32
N LYS A 45 6.13 4.60 3.40
CA LYS A 45 6.78 3.86 4.49
C LYS A 45 7.35 2.52 4.04
N THR A 46 6.60 1.80 3.21
CA THR A 46 7.06 0.52 2.64
C THR A 46 8.28 0.72 1.75
N GLN A 47 8.28 1.78 0.93
CA GLN A 47 9.42 2.14 0.09
C GLN A 47 10.67 2.47 0.93
N ALA A 48 10.51 3.28 1.98
CA ALA A 48 11.62 3.58 2.90
C ALA A 48 12.13 2.32 3.60
N HIS A 49 11.23 1.42 3.99
CA HIS A 49 11.59 0.13 4.59
C HIS A 49 12.37 -0.75 3.61
N HIS A 50 11.93 -0.88 2.35
CA HIS A 50 12.67 -1.61 1.31
C HIS A 50 14.08 -1.04 1.12
N ILE A 51 14.22 0.28 1.01
CA ILE A 51 15.53 0.93 0.86
C ILE A 51 16.44 0.61 2.06
N GLY A 52 15.92 0.72 3.29
CA GLY A 52 16.67 0.37 4.50
C GLY A 52 17.08 -1.11 4.53
N HIS A 53 16.16 -1.99 4.14
CA HIS A 53 16.41 -3.43 4.07
C HIS A 53 17.47 -3.77 3.02
N LEU A 54 17.37 -3.22 1.81
CA LEU A 54 18.34 -3.46 0.74
C LEU A 54 19.73 -2.91 1.12
N ASN A 55 19.81 -1.73 1.74
CA ASN A 55 21.08 -1.20 2.26
C ASN A 55 21.70 -2.14 3.30
N HIS A 56 20.89 -2.70 4.19
CA HIS A 56 21.36 -3.67 5.18
C HIS A 56 21.93 -4.94 4.52
N LEU A 57 21.25 -5.46 3.49
CA LEU A 57 21.74 -6.62 2.74
C LEU A 57 23.05 -6.32 1.98
N VAL A 58 23.19 -5.12 1.41
CA VAL A 58 24.43 -4.66 0.78
C VAL A 58 25.59 -4.63 1.79
N GLU A 59 25.34 -4.17 3.01
CA GLU A 59 26.35 -4.17 4.09
C GLU A 59 26.71 -5.60 4.54
N ILE A 60 25.73 -6.52 4.61
CA ILE A 60 25.98 -7.94 4.89
C ILE A 60 26.84 -8.54 3.78
N TYR A 61 26.52 -8.28 2.51
CA TYR A 61 27.30 -8.76 1.36
C TYR A 61 28.75 -8.30 1.46
N PHE A 62 29.00 -7.02 1.75
CA PHE A 62 30.35 -6.50 1.95
C PHE A 62 31.09 -7.21 3.08
N THR A 63 30.40 -7.50 4.18
CA THR A 63 30.97 -8.20 5.34
C THR A 63 31.36 -9.65 5.01
N GLN A 64 30.60 -10.33 4.14
CA GLN A 64 30.84 -11.74 3.79
C GLN A 64 31.80 -11.92 2.61
N GLN A 65 31.67 -11.11 1.55
CA GLN A 65 32.48 -11.20 0.33
C GLN A 65 33.74 -10.33 0.38
N GLY A 66 33.80 -9.32 1.25
CA GLY A 66 34.91 -8.35 1.32
C GLY A 66 34.91 -7.31 0.20
N SER A 67 33.88 -7.28 -0.65
CA SER A 67 33.71 -6.31 -1.73
C SER A 67 32.25 -5.87 -1.82
N TRP A 68 31.99 -4.66 -2.32
CA TRP A 68 30.62 -4.19 -2.54
C TRP A 68 29.99 -4.89 -3.76
N PRO A 69 28.66 -5.12 -3.76
CA PRO A 69 27.96 -5.60 -4.94
C PRO A 69 27.99 -4.54 -6.04
N ALA A 70 28.06 -4.95 -7.31
CA ALA A 70 28.01 -4.04 -8.45
C ALA A 70 26.57 -3.66 -8.81
N ALA A 71 25.63 -4.56 -8.55
CA ALA A 71 24.20 -4.36 -8.74
C ALA A 71 23.39 -5.06 -7.64
N LEU A 72 22.13 -4.63 -7.46
CA LEU A 72 21.20 -5.31 -6.53
C LEU A 72 20.91 -6.76 -6.94
N THR A 73 21.09 -7.09 -8.21
CA THR A 73 20.96 -8.46 -8.73
C THR A 73 22.04 -9.39 -8.19
N ASP A 74 23.18 -8.88 -7.72
CA ASP A 74 24.25 -9.70 -7.15
C ASP A 74 23.90 -10.25 -5.75
N LEU A 75 22.85 -9.69 -5.13
CA LEU A 75 22.30 -10.16 -3.85
C LEU A 75 21.35 -11.35 -4.03
N ASP A 76 20.84 -11.58 -5.24
CA ASP A 76 19.90 -12.66 -5.58
C ASP A 76 20.68 -13.94 -5.96
N PRO A 77 20.30 -15.14 -5.46
CA PRO A 77 19.20 -15.42 -4.52
C PRO A 77 19.65 -15.46 -3.05
N GLN A 78 20.96 -15.38 -2.80
CA GLN A 78 21.52 -15.71 -1.49
C GLN A 78 21.05 -14.80 -0.36
N TYR A 79 20.88 -13.50 -0.65
CA TYR A 79 20.43 -12.49 0.31
C TYR A 79 19.00 -12.00 0.00
N LEU A 80 18.53 -12.19 -1.23
CA LEU A 80 17.19 -11.84 -1.71
C LEU A 80 16.48 -13.08 -2.29
N PRO A 81 15.91 -13.96 -1.45
CA PRO A 81 15.28 -15.20 -1.92
C PRO A 81 14.02 -14.97 -2.77
N GLU A 82 13.38 -13.80 -2.63
CA GLU A 82 12.22 -13.38 -3.42
C GLU A 82 12.61 -12.47 -4.61
N GLY A 83 13.91 -12.27 -4.84
CA GLY A 83 14.44 -11.30 -5.80
C GLY A 83 14.38 -9.85 -5.30
N VAL A 84 14.77 -8.91 -6.17
CA VAL A 84 14.75 -7.48 -5.85
C VAL A 84 13.29 -6.99 -5.80
N PRO A 85 12.82 -6.41 -4.67
CA PRO A 85 11.44 -5.96 -4.55
C PRO A 85 11.15 -4.79 -5.48
N THR A 86 9.94 -4.71 -6.03
CA THR A 86 9.50 -3.55 -6.82
C THR A 86 8.99 -2.43 -5.92
N PRO A 87 9.35 -1.15 -6.16
CA PRO A 87 8.87 -0.06 -5.32
C PRO A 87 7.34 0.12 -5.43
N PRO A 88 6.63 0.35 -4.31
CA PRO A 88 5.17 0.43 -4.28
C PRO A 88 4.61 1.70 -4.94
N MET A 89 5.45 2.69 -5.22
CA MET A 89 5.09 3.92 -5.92
C MET A 89 5.41 3.88 -7.43
N GLY A 90 5.94 2.76 -7.94
CA GLY A 90 6.47 2.66 -9.31
C GLY A 90 7.99 2.87 -9.36
N GLY A 91 8.56 2.82 -10.56
CA GLY A 91 10.01 3.01 -10.75
C GLY A 91 10.85 1.78 -10.37
N SER A 92 12.11 1.99 -9.99
CA SER A 92 13.06 0.92 -9.66
C SER A 92 14.01 1.32 -8.51
N TYR A 93 14.56 0.31 -7.83
CA TYR A 93 15.66 0.52 -6.90
C TYR A 93 16.99 0.43 -7.63
N THR A 94 17.88 1.37 -7.36
CA THR A 94 19.21 1.44 -7.97
C THR A 94 20.27 1.51 -6.88
N LEU A 95 21.38 0.83 -7.09
CA LEU A 95 22.56 0.93 -6.22
C LEU A 95 23.48 2.01 -6.78
N ASP A 96 23.80 3.02 -5.98
CA ASP A 96 24.80 4.01 -6.35
C ASP A 96 26.20 3.40 -6.22
N ALA A 97 26.95 3.35 -7.32
CA ALA A 97 28.29 2.79 -7.38
C ALA A 97 29.33 3.56 -6.55
N THR A 98 29.05 4.83 -6.21
CA THR A 98 29.96 5.70 -5.45
C THR A 98 29.66 5.65 -3.95
N THR A 99 28.38 5.68 -3.58
CA THR A 99 27.98 5.73 -2.16
C THR A 99 27.64 4.35 -1.59
N HIS A 100 27.50 3.33 -2.45
CA HIS A 100 27.03 1.99 -2.11
C HIS A 100 25.67 2.00 -1.39
N ARG A 101 24.88 3.05 -1.61
CA ARG A 101 23.54 3.20 -1.04
C ARG A 101 22.48 2.94 -2.08
N VAL A 102 21.40 2.33 -1.64
CA VAL A 102 20.22 2.06 -2.45
C VAL A 102 19.35 3.31 -2.51
N GLY A 103 19.07 3.75 -3.73
CA GLY A 103 18.15 4.83 -4.04
C GLY A 103 16.88 4.33 -4.74
N HIS A 104 15.92 5.22 -4.87
CA HIS A 104 14.74 5.03 -5.70
C HIS A 104 14.82 5.97 -6.89
N THR A 105 14.57 5.42 -8.08
CA THR A 105 14.41 6.18 -9.32
C THR A 105 12.94 6.05 -9.77
N PRO A 106 12.20 7.16 -9.93
CA PRO A 106 10.79 7.13 -10.31
C PRO A 106 10.56 6.57 -11.72
#